data_AF-A0A2V8ATL0-F1
#
_entry.id   AF-A0A2V8ATL0-F1
#
_cell.length_a   1.000
_cell.length_b   1.000
_cell.length_c   1.000
_cell.angle_alpha   90.00
_cell.angle_beta   90.00
_cell.angle_gamma   90.00
#
_symmetry.space_group_name_H-M   'P 1'
#
loop_
_entity.id
_entity.type
_entity.pdbx_description
1 polymer ?
#
loop_
_entity_poly.entity_id
_entity_poly.type
_entity_poly.pdbx_seq_one_letter_code
_entity_poly.pdbx_strand_id
1 'polypeptide(L)'
;MQAPMTEPLVGRWDAEARSRGGLGTWMTLSADHTCAQTSGAMVDGTWQLTGDRLTRKVSEGPGASVHTEDLMITVSEGTLTMQVGPDKRQMTRVGQPSARGPALVGVWSYPHPAGGPAYEDFEPDGRYLFRLPISTTLGTWRADQTQLHLTVNQQTRSFNWSINAGRLTLEHAGMRDVFRREATGLPSSNR
;
A
#
# COMPACT_ATOMS: atom_id res chain seq x y z
N MET A 1 -8.74 -6.41 -34.01
CA MET A 1 -9.18 -7.02 -32.75
C MET A 1 -8.28 -6.46 -31.65
N GLN A 2 -8.82 -5.65 -30.73
CA GLN A 2 -8.06 -5.16 -29.58
C GLN A 2 -8.10 -6.23 -28.47
N ALA A 3 -6.93 -6.58 -27.93
CA ALA A 3 -6.83 -7.42 -26.74
C ALA A 3 -7.58 -6.75 -25.56
N PRO A 4 -8.16 -7.53 -24.63
CA PRO A 4 -8.87 -6.95 -23.50
C PRO A 4 -7.91 -6.09 -22.65
N MET A 5 -8.34 -4.87 -22.33
CA MET A 5 -7.61 -3.91 -21.48
C MET A 5 -7.65 -4.31 -19.99
N THR A 6 -7.56 -5.61 -19.68
CA THR A 6 -7.54 -6.16 -18.31
C THR A 6 -6.16 -6.06 -17.67
N GLU A 7 -5.07 -6.20 -18.43
CA GLU A 7 -3.69 -6.04 -17.92
C GLU A 7 -3.42 -4.69 -17.23
N PRO A 8 -3.84 -3.52 -17.74
CA PRO A 8 -3.58 -2.25 -17.07
C PRO A 8 -4.36 -2.08 -15.77
N LEU A 9 -5.37 -2.91 -15.46
CA LEU A 9 -6.07 -2.88 -14.17
C LEU A 9 -5.41 -3.80 -13.13
N VAL A 10 -4.70 -4.84 -13.55
CA VAL A 10 -4.03 -5.77 -12.64
C VAL A 10 -3.01 -5.02 -11.77
N GLY A 11 -2.99 -5.35 -10.49
CA GLY A 11 -2.10 -4.79 -9.48
C GLY A 11 -2.84 -4.16 -8.31
N ARG A 12 -2.06 -3.44 -7.50
CA ARG A 12 -2.54 -2.78 -6.28
C ARG A 12 -2.87 -1.31 -6.52
N TRP A 13 -3.98 -0.89 -5.94
CA TRP A 13 -4.53 0.45 -6.04
C TRP A 13 -4.93 0.95 -4.66
N ASP A 14 -4.21 1.96 -4.16
CA ASP A 14 -4.46 2.58 -2.87
C ASP A 14 -5.37 3.80 -3.05
N ALA A 15 -6.45 3.92 -2.27
CA ALA A 15 -7.34 5.07 -2.34
C ALA A 15 -6.58 6.34 -1.95
N GLU A 16 -6.77 7.42 -2.71
CA GLU A 16 -6.23 8.73 -2.37
C GLU A 16 -7.00 9.36 -1.20
N ALA A 17 -8.31 9.10 -1.11
CA ALA A 17 -9.14 9.54 -0.01
C ALA A 17 -8.86 8.76 1.28
N ARG A 18 -8.69 9.48 2.39
CA ARG A 18 -8.45 8.93 3.73
C ARG A 18 -9.18 9.74 4.80
N SER A 19 -9.46 9.12 5.93
CA SER A 19 -9.88 9.82 7.14
C SER A 19 -8.73 10.68 7.68
N ARG A 20 -9.05 11.62 8.58
CA ARG A 20 -8.04 12.44 9.26
C ARG A 20 -7.03 11.61 10.07
N GLY A 21 -7.46 10.47 10.61
CA GLY A 21 -6.62 9.52 11.35
C GLY A 21 -5.98 8.43 10.49
N GLY A 22 -5.94 8.62 9.17
CA GLY A 22 -5.22 7.71 8.26
C GLY A 22 -5.93 6.43 7.90
N LEU A 23 -7.22 6.29 8.21
CA LEU A 23 -7.98 5.14 7.72
C LEU A 23 -8.30 5.33 6.24
N GLY A 24 -7.98 4.32 5.44
CA GLY A 24 -8.26 4.30 4.02
C GLY A 24 -8.53 2.89 3.53
N THR A 25 -8.63 2.77 2.21
CA THR A 25 -8.84 1.49 1.55
C THR A 25 -7.82 1.29 0.44
N TRP A 26 -7.50 0.04 0.15
CA TRP A 26 -6.80 -0.34 -1.07
C TRP A 26 -7.41 -1.61 -1.63
N MET A 27 -7.22 -1.80 -2.93
CA MET A 27 -7.64 -3.01 -3.62
C MET A 27 -6.49 -3.63 -4.39
N THR A 28 -6.51 -4.95 -4.50
CA THR A 28 -5.68 -5.69 -5.46
C THR A 28 -6.59 -6.36 -6.48
N LEU A 29 -6.30 -6.15 -7.76
CA LEU A 29 -6.92 -6.86 -8.88
C LEU A 29 -5.89 -7.84 -9.44
N SER A 30 -6.14 -9.14 -9.32
CA SER A 30 -5.23 -10.20 -9.77
C SER A 30 -5.52 -10.61 -11.21
N ALA A 31 -4.50 -11.07 -11.94
CA ALA A 31 -4.64 -11.53 -13.33
C ALA A 31 -5.58 -12.72 -13.52
N ASP A 32 -5.83 -13.49 -12.45
CA ASP A 32 -6.77 -14.62 -12.41
C ASP A 32 -8.22 -14.21 -12.13
N HIS A 33 -8.53 -12.91 -12.22
CA HIS A 33 -9.85 -12.32 -11.94
C HIS A 33 -10.31 -12.39 -10.48
N THR A 34 -9.42 -12.70 -9.54
CA THR A 34 -9.69 -12.51 -8.10
C THR A 34 -9.35 -11.09 -7.67
N CYS A 35 -10.06 -10.59 -6.66
CA CYS A 35 -9.73 -9.31 -6.04
C CYS A 35 -9.72 -9.41 -4.50
N ALA A 36 -8.99 -8.49 -3.89
CA ALA A 36 -9.01 -8.27 -2.45
C ALA A 36 -9.25 -6.79 -2.20
N GLN A 37 -10.23 -6.47 -1.35
CA GLN A 37 -10.46 -5.11 -0.86
C GLN A 37 -10.11 -5.06 0.61
N THR A 38 -9.20 -4.17 0.98
CA THR A 38 -8.70 -4.06 2.35
C THR A 38 -8.98 -2.67 2.88
N SER A 39 -9.52 -2.60 4.09
CA SER A 39 -9.59 -1.39 4.89
C SER A 39 -8.51 -1.44 5.96
N GLY A 40 -7.82 -0.33 6.19
CA GLY A 40 -6.72 -0.30 7.13
C GLY A 40 -6.17 1.10 7.41
N ALA A 41 -5.16 1.16 8.26
CA ALA A 41 -4.40 2.38 8.46
C ALA A 41 -3.35 2.54 7.34
N MET A 42 -3.26 3.76 6.80
CA MET A 42 -2.41 4.15 5.68
C MET A 42 -1.72 5.46 6.01
N VAL A 43 -0.41 5.39 6.23
CA VAL A 43 0.42 6.58 6.44
C VAL A 43 1.39 6.68 5.28
N ASP A 44 1.45 7.86 4.69
CA ASP A 44 2.42 8.18 3.63
C ASP A 44 3.42 9.18 4.17
N GLY A 45 4.63 9.13 3.64
CA GLY A 45 5.70 9.98 4.08
C GLY A 45 6.89 9.97 3.15
N THR A 46 7.98 10.53 3.67
CA THR A 46 9.28 10.49 3.02
C THR A 46 10.32 9.95 3.99
N TRP A 47 11.39 9.40 3.46
CA TRP A 47 12.51 8.92 4.26
C TRP A 47 13.84 9.31 3.63
N GLN A 48 14.86 9.41 4.49
CA GLN A 48 16.26 9.59 4.11
C GLN A 48 17.13 8.79 5.07
N LEU A 49 18.25 8.26 4.55
CA LEU A 49 19.21 7.50 5.34
C LEU A 49 20.60 8.14 5.21
N THR A 50 21.20 8.48 6.35
CA THR A 50 22.58 8.99 6.43
C THR A 50 23.38 8.10 7.38
N GLY A 51 24.25 7.25 6.83
CA GLY A 51 24.84 6.15 7.59
C GLY A 51 23.75 5.25 8.16
N ASP A 52 23.74 5.05 9.48
CA ASP A 52 22.74 4.25 10.18
C ASP A 52 21.57 5.07 10.75
N ARG A 53 21.52 6.38 10.45
CA ARG A 53 20.44 7.26 10.90
C ARG A 53 19.37 7.40 9.83
N LEU A 54 18.19 6.86 10.11
CA LEU A 54 16.98 7.00 9.32
C LEU A 54 16.18 8.21 9.81
N THR A 55 15.90 9.16 8.92
CA THR A 55 14.95 10.25 9.16
C THR A 55 13.69 9.99 8.35
N ARG A 56 12.53 9.96 9.00
CA ARG A 56 11.21 9.84 8.36
C ARG A 56 10.38 11.08 8.60
N LYS A 57 9.61 11.50 7.61
CA LYS A 57 8.57 12.53 7.74
C LYS A 57 7.24 11.93 7.34
N VAL A 58 6.30 11.87 8.27
CA VAL A 58 5.02 11.18 8.08
C VAL A 58 3.86 12.09 8.45
N SER A 59 2.73 11.91 7.78
CA SER A 59 1.44 12.49 8.19
C SER A 59 0.37 11.42 8.21
N GLU A 60 -0.43 11.41 9.27
CA GLU A 60 -1.48 10.40 9.44
C GLU A 60 -2.60 10.56 8.40
N GLY A 61 -2.87 11.77 7.92
CA GLY A 61 -3.88 12.00 6.91
C GLY A 61 -3.97 13.46 6.46
N PRO A 62 -4.97 13.79 5.62
CA PRO A 62 -5.19 15.15 5.15
C PRO A 62 -5.38 16.13 6.30
N GLY A 63 -4.57 17.21 6.33
CA GLY A 63 -4.62 18.23 7.38
C GLY A 63 -4.04 17.82 8.73
N ALA A 64 -3.46 16.62 8.86
CA ALA A 64 -2.67 16.25 10.03
C ALA A 64 -1.29 16.94 10.01
N SER A 65 -0.72 17.17 11.19
CA SER A 65 0.64 17.66 11.31
C SER A 65 1.63 16.65 10.74
N VAL A 66 2.71 17.15 10.13
CA VAL A 66 3.82 16.31 9.72
C VAL A 66 4.72 16.09 10.93
N HIS A 67 4.97 14.82 11.25
CA HIS A 67 5.87 14.40 12.31
C HIS A 67 7.20 13.98 11.69
N THR A 68 8.31 14.41 12.30
CA THR A 68 9.65 13.94 11.93
C THR A 68 10.15 12.96 12.98
N GLU A 69 10.63 11.82 12.52
CA GLU A 69 11.19 10.78 13.36
C GLU A 69 12.65 10.55 12.96
N ASP A 70 13.55 10.53 13.95
CA ASP A 70 14.95 10.18 13.77
C ASP A 70 15.24 8.88 14.52
N LEU A 71 15.66 7.86 13.78
CA LEU A 71 15.80 6.49 14.27
C LEU A 71 17.18 5.97 13.89
N MET A 72 17.84 5.29 14.83
CA MET A 72 19.02 4.49 14.52
C MET A 72 18.57 3.13 14.01
N ILE A 73 19.17 2.66 12.92
CA ILE A 73 18.82 1.39 12.30
C ILE A 73 20.02 0.48 12.10
N THR A 74 19.74 -0.81 11.96
CA THR A 74 20.70 -1.79 11.45
C THR A 74 19.97 -2.75 10.54
N VAL A 75 20.56 -3.03 9.37
CA VAL A 75 20.02 -4.00 8.41
C VAL A 75 21.02 -5.15 8.27
N SER A 76 20.57 -6.37 8.56
CA SER A 76 21.38 -7.58 8.41
C SER A 76 20.50 -8.75 8.01
N GLU A 77 20.90 -9.53 6.99
CA GLU A 77 20.29 -10.82 6.63
C GLU A 77 18.74 -10.83 6.59
N GLY A 78 18.14 -9.84 5.93
CA GLY A 78 16.68 -9.77 5.83
C GLY A 78 15.96 -9.35 7.12
N THR A 79 16.70 -8.88 8.12
CA THR A 79 16.20 -8.27 9.35
C THR A 79 16.57 -6.79 9.40
N LEU A 80 15.59 -5.95 9.72
CA LEU A 80 15.76 -4.53 10.03
C LEU A 80 15.47 -4.35 11.52
N THR A 81 16.44 -3.77 12.23
CA THR A 81 16.26 -3.35 13.62
C THR A 81 16.20 -1.83 13.66
N MET A 82 15.15 -1.26 14.25
CA MET A 82 15.01 0.17 14.53
C MET A 82 15.01 0.45 16.02
N GLN A 83 15.74 1.47 16.46
CA GLN A 83 15.67 1.97 17.83
C GLN A 83 14.49 2.94 17.96
N VAL A 84 13.45 2.56 18.71
CA VAL A 84 12.24 3.36 18.93
C VAL A 84 12.18 3.73 20.41
N GLY A 85 12.66 4.92 20.75
CA GLY A 85 12.85 5.31 22.15
C GLY A 85 13.84 4.38 22.85
N PRO A 86 13.52 3.83 24.05
CA PRO A 86 14.37 2.85 24.73
C PRO A 86 14.32 1.45 24.09
N ASP A 87 13.29 1.16 23.29
CA ASP A 87 13.03 -0.17 22.77
C ASP A 87 13.59 -0.39 21.38
N LYS A 88 13.71 -1.67 20.99
CA LYS A 88 14.08 -2.09 19.64
C LYS A 88 12.88 -2.73 18.95
N ARG A 89 12.60 -2.30 17.74
CA ARG A 89 11.65 -2.95 16.84
C ARG A 89 12.42 -3.75 15.80
N GLN A 90 12.13 -5.04 15.72
CA GLN A 90 12.66 -5.90 14.66
C GLN A 90 11.59 -6.14 13.61
N MET A 91 12.01 -6.11 12.36
CA MET A 91 11.15 -6.27 11.19
C MET A 91 11.82 -7.22 10.21
N THR A 92 11.00 -8.07 9.59
CA THR A 92 11.46 -9.06 8.61
C THR A 92 11.17 -8.56 7.21
N ARG A 93 12.12 -8.72 6.30
CA ARG A 93 11.93 -8.35 4.90
C ARG A 93 10.82 -9.18 4.27
N VAL A 94 9.97 -8.52 3.49
CA VAL A 94 8.99 -9.17 2.63
C VAL A 94 9.45 -9.10 1.19
N GLY A 95 9.46 -10.26 0.52
CA GLY A 95 9.95 -10.38 -0.85
C GLY A 95 11.47 -10.36 -0.96
N GLN A 96 11.95 -10.16 -2.18
CA GLN A 96 13.38 -10.18 -2.48
C GLN A 96 14.05 -8.85 -2.10
N PRO A 97 15.34 -8.87 -1.73
CA PRO A 97 16.11 -7.65 -1.55
C PRO A 97 16.06 -6.76 -2.79
N SER A 98 15.93 -5.45 -2.60
CA SER A 98 16.03 -4.50 -3.70
C SER A 98 17.43 -4.54 -4.31
N ALA A 99 17.52 -4.64 -5.63
CA ALA A 99 18.78 -4.50 -6.37
C ALA A 99 19.24 -3.02 -6.49
N ARG A 100 18.42 -2.06 -6.04
CA ARG A 100 18.69 -0.62 -6.14
C ARG A 100 18.63 0.04 -4.76
N GLY A 101 19.61 0.91 -4.50
CA GLY A 101 19.64 1.76 -3.31
C GLY A 101 20.19 1.06 -2.05
N PRO A 102 20.07 1.71 -0.88
CA PRO A 102 20.52 1.16 0.40
C PRO A 102 19.82 -0.16 0.76
N ALA A 103 20.44 -0.96 1.62
CA ALA A 103 19.86 -2.21 2.11
C ALA A 103 18.49 -2.01 2.80
N LEU A 104 18.17 -0.81 3.28
CA LEU A 104 16.86 -0.48 3.83
C LEU A 104 15.72 -0.57 2.80
N VAL A 105 16.00 -0.35 1.51
CA VAL A 105 14.98 -0.26 0.46
C VAL A 105 14.17 -1.56 0.35
N GLY A 106 12.86 -1.40 0.23
CA GLY A 106 11.87 -2.47 0.09
C GLY A 106 10.92 -2.58 1.28
N VAL A 107 10.17 -3.68 1.31
CA VAL A 107 9.09 -3.92 2.27
C VAL A 107 9.59 -4.68 3.48
N TRP A 108 9.15 -4.24 4.66
CA TRP A 108 9.43 -4.83 5.95
C TRP A 108 8.15 -5.05 6.73
N SER A 109 8.06 -6.16 7.47
CA SER A 109 6.88 -6.51 8.23
C SER A 109 7.21 -6.86 9.67
N TYR A 110 6.29 -6.54 10.57
CA TYR A 110 6.38 -6.89 11.98
C TYR A 110 4.98 -7.06 12.59
N PRO A 111 4.81 -7.87 13.65
CA PRO A 111 3.56 -7.95 14.38
C PRO A 111 3.20 -6.61 15.01
N HIS A 112 2.00 -6.10 14.71
CA HIS A 112 1.53 -4.83 15.24
C HIS A 112 0.66 -5.03 16.49
N PRO A 113 0.80 -4.21 17.56
CA PRO A 113 -0.03 -4.33 18.76
C PRO A 113 -1.54 -4.25 18.53
N ALA A 114 -1.96 -3.58 17.46
CA ALA A 114 -3.37 -3.47 17.06
C ALA A 114 -3.92 -4.76 16.39
N GLY A 115 -3.09 -5.79 16.22
CA GLY A 115 -3.45 -7.06 15.57
C GLY A 115 -2.89 -7.14 14.14
N GLY A 116 -2.47 -8.35 13.75
CA GLY A 116 -1.93 -8.63 12.42
C GLY A 116 -0.54 -8.02 12.15
N PRO A 117 0.03 -8.27 10.96
CA PRO A 117 1.28 -7.67 10.53
C PRO A 117 1.06 -6.23 10.03
N ALA A 118 1.91 -5.32 10.49
CA ALA A 118 2.14 -4.05 9.81
C ALA A 118 3.18 -4.23 8.70
N TYR A 119 3.14 -3.32 7.73
CA TYR A 119 4.10 -3.25 6.64
C TYR A 119 4.62 -1.83 6.49
N GLU A 120 5.93 -1.70 6.33
CA GLU A 120 6.61 -0.46 5.99
C GLU A 120 7.38 -0.66 4.69
N ASP A 121 7.16 0.21 3.71
CA ASP A 121 7.87 0.24 2.44
C ASP A 121 8.76 1.48 2.36
N PHE A 122 10.05 1.25 2.14
CA PHE A 122 11.05 2.27 1.88
C PHE A 122 11.41 2.25 0.40
N GLU A 123 10.83 3.16 -0.37
CA GLU A 123 11.02 3.15 -1.82
C GLU A 123 12.32 3.85 -2.23
N PRO A 124 12.96 3.44 -3.35
CA PRO A 124 14.24 3.97 -3.79
C PRO A 124 14.25 5.50 -4.04
N ASP A 125 13.08 6.10 -4.30
CA ASP A 125 12.92 7.53 -4.57
C ASP A 125 12.74 8.38 -3.28
N GLY A 126 12.79 7.74 -2.11
CA GLY A 126 12.61 8.39 -0.82
C GLY A 126 11.15 8.43 -0.34
N ARG A 127 10.21 7.80 -1.07
CA ARG A 127 8.82 7.63 -0.59
C ARG A 127 8.77 6.57 0.53
N TYR A 128 8.02 6.86 1.58
CA TYR A 128 7.75 5.95 2.69
C TYR A 128 6.25 5.64 2.74
N LEU A 129 5.90 4.38 2.90
CA LEU A 129 4.53 3.93 3.07
C LEU A 129 4.42 3.01 4.28
N PHE A 130 3.46 3.28 5.15
CA PHE A 130 3.04 2.34 6.19
C PHE A 130 1.63 1.86 5.90
N ARG A 131 1.42 0.55 6.00
CA ARG A 131 0.13 -0.10 5.80
C ARG A 131 -0.12 -1.10 6.92
N LEU A 132 -1.24 -0.94 7.60
CA LEU A 132 -1.75 -1.89 8.58
C LEU A 132 -3.14 -2.34 8.14
N PRO A 133 -3.27 -3.55 7.55
CA PRO A 133 -4.57 -4.14 7.24
C PRO A 133 -5.39 -4.32 8.53
N ILE A 134 -6.66 -3.87 8.51
CA ILE A 134 -7.61 -4.13 9.62
C ILE A 134 -8.62 -5.19 9.19
N SER A 135 -9.15 -5.09 7.98
CA SER A 135 -10.06 -6.08 7.41
C SER A 135 -9.80 -6.23 5.92
N THR A 136 -9.87 -7.47 5.43
CA THR A 136 -9.78 -7.80 4.01
C THR A 136 -10.99 -8.60 3.61
N THR A 137 -11.59 -8.24 2.49
CA THR A 137 -12.67 -9.00 1.86
C THR A 137 -12.23 -9.45 0.48
N LEU A 138 -12.37 -10.75 0.20
CA LEU A 138 -12.04 -11.35 -1.08
C LEU A 138 -13.25 -11.33 -2.02
N GLY A 139 -12.96 -11.30 -3.31
CA GLY A 139 -13.97 -11.24 -4.34
C GLY A 139 -13.43 -11.60 -5.72
N THR A 140 -14.22 -11.26 -6.73
CA THR A 140 -13.83 -11.38 -8.13
C THR A 140 -14.03 -10.07 -8.86
N TRP A 141 -13.32 -9.89 -9.96
CA TRP A 141 -13.45 -8.71 -10.80
C TRP A 141 -13.43 -9.04 -12.28
N ARG A 142 -14.12 -8.22 -13.07
CA ARG A 142 -14.08 -8.25 -14.54
C ARG A 142 -14.20 -6.83 -15.05
N ALA A 143 -13.56 -6.53 -16.17
CA ALA A 143 -13.67 -5.22 -16.80
C ALA A 143 -13.75 -5.34 -18.31
N ASP A 144 -14.46 -4.39 -18.92
CA ASP A 144 -14.38 -4.06 -20.34
C ASP A 144 -13.84 -2.62 -20.51
N GLN A 145 -13.97 -2.03 -21.70
CA GLN A 145 -13.41 -0.71 -21.99
C GLN A 145 -14.02 0.44 -21.19
N THR A 146 -15.21 0.24 -20.61
CA THR A 146 -16.00 1.28 -19.96
C THR A 146 -16.40 0.91 -18.54
N GLN A 147 -16.63 -0.38 -18.27
CA GLN A 147 -17.16 -0.87 -17.00
C GLN A 147 -16.16 -1.76 -16.28
N LEU A 148 -16.02 -1.54 -14.97
CA LEU A 148 -15.38 -2.43 -14.02
C LEU A 148 -16.45 -2.98 -13.09
N HIS A 149 -16.56 -4.31 -13.03
CA HIS A 149 -17.44 -5.03 -12.12
C HIS A 149 -16.61 -5.65 -10.99
N LEU A 150 -16.94 -5.29 -9.76
CA LEU A 150 -16.35 -5.88 -8.55
C LEU A 150 -17.44 -6.67 -7.82
N THR A 151 -17.20 -7.95 -7.58
CA THR A 151 -18.10 -8.82 -6.79
C THR A 151 -17.46 -9.15 -5.46
N VAL A 152 -17.99 -8.60 -4.39
CA VAL A 152 -17.48 -8.76 -3.02
C VAL A 152 -18.68 -9.09 -2.13
N ASN A 153 -18.55 -10.08 -1.23
CA ASN A 153 -19.67 -10.55 -0.39
C ASN A 153 -20.95 -10.86 -1.18
N GLN A 154 -20.82 -11.51 -2.34
CA GLN A 154 -21.92 -11.83 -3.26
C GLN A 154 -22.68 -10.62 -3.84
N GLN A 155 -22.18 -9.40 -3.63
CA GLN A 155 -22.74 -8.19 -4.21
C GLN A 155 -21.83 -7.68 -5.32
N THR A 156 -22.39 -7.52 -6.51
CA THR A 156 -21.69 -6.91 -7.65
C THR A 156 -21.96 -5.41 -7.68
N ARG A 157 -20.90 -4.62 -7.76
CA ARG A 157 -20.95 -3.19 -8.07
C ARG A 157 -20.26 -2.93 -9.40
N SER A 158 -20.83 -2.03 -10.19
CA SER A 158 -20.34 -1.65 -11.50
C SER A 158 -19.93 -0.18 -11.50
N PHE A 159 -18.76 0.10 -12.05
CA PHE A 159 -18.16 1.43 -12.09
C PHE A 159 -17.80 1.79 -13.52
N ASN A 160 -18.07 3.03 -13.92
CA ASN A 160 -17.30 3.61 -15.02
C ASN A 160 -15.85 3.74 -14.55
N TRP A 161 -14.88 3.37 -15.39
CA TRP A 161 -13.48 3.44 -14.99
C TRP A 161 -12.58 4.05 -16.05
N SER A 162 -11.47 4.62 -15.59
CA SER A 162 -10.37 5.04 -16.45
C SER A 162 -9.05 5.00 -15.69
N ILE A 163 -7.94 4.84 -16.42
CA ILE A 163 -6.60 4.97 -15.87
C ILE A 163 -5.87 6.10 -16.60
N ASN A 164 -5.33 7.05 -15.84
CA ASN A 164 -4.49 8.12 -16.37
C ASN A 164 -3.31 8.36 -15.42
N ALA A 165 -2.09 8.35 -15.95
CA ALA A 165 -0.85 8.62 -15.20
C ALA A 165 -0.75 7.86 -13.86
N GLY A 166 -1.09 6.57 -13.86
CA GLY A 166 -1.05 5.73 -12.66
C GLY A 166 -2.17 5.98 -11.65
N ARG A 167 -3.24 6.70 -12.04
CA ARG A 167 -4.45 6.87 -11.24
C ARG A 167 -5.63 6.14 -11.85
N LEU A 168 -6.25 5.26 -11.08
CA LEU A 168 -7.53 4.62 -11.40
C LEU A 168 -8.64 5.51 -10.85
N THR A 169 -9.55 5.95 -11.71
CA THR A 169 -10.80 6.61 -11.30
C THR A 169 -11.94 5.62 -11.45
N LEU A 170 -12.76 5.47 -10.40
CA LEU A 170 -14.01 4.70 -10.40
C LEU A 170 -15.18 5.65 -10.15
N GLU A 171 -16.19 5.60 -11.00
CA GLU A 171 -17.38 6.43 -10.87
C GLU A 171 -18.65 5.59 -10.78
N HIS A 172 -19.51 5.90 -9.82
CA HIS A 172 -20.78 5.22 -9.60
C HIS A 172 -21.78 6.14 -8.88
N ALA A 173 -23.01 6.23 -9.40
CA ALA A 173 -24.10 7.00 -8.78
C ALA A 173 -23.71 8.45 -8.39
N GLY A 174 -22.92 9.13 -9.22
CA GLY A 174 -22.44 10.49 -8.97
C GLY A 174 -21.26 10.59 -7.98
N MET A 175 -20.84 9.48 -7.38
CA MET A 175 -19.61 9.40 -6.59
C MET A 175 -18.41 9.13 -7.50
N ARG A 176 -17.26 9.65 -7.09
CA ARG A 176 -15.98 9.48 -7.78
C ARG A 176 -14.90 9.12 -6.76
N ASP A 177 -14.37 7.91 -6.90
CA ASP A 177 -13.24 7.42 -6.10
C ASP A 177 -11.97 7.41 -6.96
N VAL A 178 -10.88 7.90 -6.40
CA VAL A 178 -9.57 7.93 -7.08
C VAL A 178 -8.58 7.09 -6.28
N PHE A 179 -7.90 6.21 -6.99
CA PHE A 179 -6.87 5.33 -6.45
C PHE A 179 -5.55 5.56 -7.18
N ARG A 180 -4.46 5.54 -6.43
CA ARG A 180 -3.09 5.58 -6.96
C ARG A 180 -2.58 4.15 -7.11
N ARG A 181 -1.95 3.86 -8.26
CA ARG A 181 -1.24 2.61 -8.49
C ARG A 181 -0.07 2.52 -7.52
N GLU A 182 -0.03 1.45 -6.76
CA GLU A 182 1.14 1.15 -5.93
C GLU A 182 1.97 0.07 -6.63
N ALA A 183 3.22 0.43 -6.96
CA ALA A 183 4.20 -0.47 -7.56
C ALA A 183 4.90 -1.36 -6.51
N THR A 184 4.42 -1.34 -5.28
CA THR A 184 5.08 -1.92 -4.12
C THR A 184 5.02 -3.45 -4.13
N GLY A 185 6.06 -4.07 -3.57
CA GLY A 185 6.07 -5.50 -3.24
C GLY A 185 5.26 -5.82 -1.98
N LEU A 186 4.42 -4.88 -1.51
CA LEU A 186 3.54 -5.12 -0.38
C LEU A 186 2.63 -6.29 -0.74
N PRO A 187 2.55 -7.33 0.11
CA PRO A 187 1.75 -8.48 -0.21
C PRO A 187 0.32 -8.02 -0.44
N SER A 188 -0.22 -8.35 -1.60
CA SER A 188 -1.66 -8.49 -1.75
C SER A 188 -2.05 -9.54 -0.74
N SER A 189 -2.83 -9.15 0.26
CA SER A 189 -3.26 -10.00 1.37
C SER A 189 -3.64 -11.39 0.84
N ASN A 190 -2.78 -12.40 1.07
CA ASN A 190 -3.06 -13.81 0.87
C ASN A 190 -1.94 -14.67 1.48
N ARG A 191 -2.10 -15.06 2.73
CA ARG A 191 -2.38 -16.45 3.15
C ARG A 191 -2.76 -16.47 4.63
#